data_AF-W5N0G8-F1
#
_entry.id   AF-W5N0G8-F1
#
_cell.length_a   1.000
_cell.length_b   1.000
_cell.length_c   1.000
_cell.angle_alpha   90.00
_cell.angle_beta   90.00
_cell.angle_gamma   90.00
#
_symmetry.space_group_name_H-M   'P 1'
#
loop_
_entity.id
_entity.type
_entity.pdbx_description
1 polymer ?
#
loop_
_entity_poly.entity_id
_entity_poly.type
_entity_poly.pdbx_seq_one_letter_code
_entity_poly.pdbx_strand_id
1 'polypeptide(L)'
;MDNSTGKNNSLNFDTSSYILVTIYSITLLGGIIGIFFMTIFLKNSQNKLSITTISIINLVLVHGSFLFSVPLIMEYYATGSWKHPFILCKLVSISLHTHLYLSFFFYVAILVVRFLLFFGRKPRDFYRPLYAFIASAVVWIVIFVSLFPPLLVEYGKHQNYNKTKCFQFQAEFKRGFVIVFNMVIVAAFILVSLLLVLVQIFILTKVIISNKTNLRSRQEFRAQLKNLSFIMILIICFLPYHIFRIHYVNKIAVNPTDTGLSQKNDIYLSITTLCCLDLLTLLARGYLWLIPSIVDQFKCISSH
;
A
#
# COMPACT_ATOMS: atom_id res chain seq x y z
N MET A 1 -13.63 -28.04 32.11
CA MET A 1 -12.77 -28.10 30.90
C MET A 1 -12.58 -26.71 30.26
N ASP A 2 -12.96 -25.62 30.94
CA ASP A 2 -13.07 -24.27 30.36
C ASP A 2 -11.84 -23.37 30.57
N ASN A 3 -10.85 -23.84 31.34
CA ASN A 3 -9.66 -23.06 31.66
C ASN A 3 -8.65 -23.01 30.50
N SER A 4 -8.63 -24.05 29.65
CA SER A 4 -7.75 -24.13 28.48
C SER A 4 -8.20 -23.21 27.34
N THR A 5 -9.50 -23.09 27.12
CA THR A 5 -10.10 -22.18 26.11
C THR A 5 -9.93 -20.71 26.50
N GLY A 6 -10.09 -20.37 27.79
CA GLY A 6 -9.84 -19.03 28.30
C GLY A 6 -8.37 -18.61 28.18
N LYS A 7 -7.45 -19.49 28.57
CA LYS A 7 -5.99 -19.25 28.50
C LYS A 7 -5.46 -19.16 27.06
N ASN A 8 -6.02 -19.95 26.14
CA ASN A 8 -5.68 -19.88 24.72
C ASN A 8 -6.15 -18.57 24.08
N ASN A 9 -7.32 -18.07 24.46
CA ASN A 9 -7.86 -16.82 23.93
C ASN A 9 -7.10 -15.58 24.43
N SER A 10 -6.66 -15.57 25.69
CA SER A 10 -5.83 -14.49 26.24
C SER A 10 -4.44 -14.47 25.60
N LEU A 11 -3.79 -15.64 25.48
CA LEU A 11 -2.45 -15.75 24.87
C LEU A 11 -2.43 -15.32 23.40
N ASN A 12 -3.48 -15.68 22.64
CA ASN A 12 -3.64 -15.26 21.25
C ASN A 12 -3.89 -13.75 21.10
N PHE A 13 -4.60 -13.15 22.06
CA PHE A 13 -4.84 -11.70 22.10
C PHE A 13 -3.54 -10.92 22.36
N ASP A 14 -2.74 -11.36 23.34
CA ASP A 14 -1.46 -10.73 23.68
C ASP A 14 -0.45 -10.86 22.52
N THR A 15 -0.39 -12.04 21.89
CA THR A 15 0.49 -12.30 20.74
C THR A 15 0.10 -11.44 19.53
N SER A 16 -1.20 -11.35 19.21
CA SER A 16 -1.68 -10.54 18.08
C SER A 16 -1.39 -9.06 18.28
N SER A 17 -1.59 -8.56 19.50
CA SER A 17 -1.33 -7.17 19.87
C SER A 17 0.16 -6.83 19.74
N TYR A 18 1.04 -7.73 20.20
CA TYR A 18 2.49 -7.58 20.03
C TYR A 18 2.88 -7.52 18.55
N ILE A 19 2.40 -8.44 17.72
CA ILE A 19 2.67 -8.46 16.26
C ILE A 19 2.24 -7.15 15.61
N LEU A 20 1.03 -6.67 15.92
CA LEU A 20 0.49 -5.44 15.36
C LEU A 20 1.35 -4.23 15.75
N VAL A 21 1.69 -4.09 17.04
CA VAL A 21 2.55 -3.01 17.53
C VAL A 21 3.93 -3.06 16.85
N THR A 22 4.51 -4.24 16.67
CA THR A 22 5.79 -4.40 15.96
C THR A 22 5.69 -3.94 14.50
N ILE A 23 4.69 -4.39 13.75
CA ILE A 23 4.51 -4.01 12.34
C ILE A 23 4.30 -2.50 12.18
N TYR A 24 3.47 -1.90 13.02
CA TYR A 24 3.23 -0.46 13.01
C TYR A 24 4.47 0.34 13.44
N SER A 25 5.27 -0.17 14.37
CA SER A 25 6.55 0.45 14.77
C SER A 25 7.56 0.45 13.64
N ILE A 26 7.71 -0.69 12.93
CA ILE A 26 8.57 -0.79 11.74
C ILE A 26 8.08 0.16 10.64
N THR A 27 6.76 0.19 10.41
CA THR A 27 6.13 1.09 9.44
C THR A 27 6.41 2.55 9.79
N LEU A 28 6.30 2.93 11.07
CA LEU A 28 6.52 4.30 11.52
C LEU A 28 7.96 4.73 11.32
N LEU A 29 8.91 3.97 11.87
CA LEU A 29 10.33 4.29 11.80
C LEU A 29 10.83 4.28 10.35
N GLY A 30 10.58 3.19 9.62
CA GLY A 30 11.03 3.06 8.25
C GLY A 30 10.33 4.05 7.30
N GLY A 31 9.05 4.32 7.52
CA GLY A 31 8.30 5.31 6.76
C GLY A 31 8.83 6.74 6.96
N ILE A 32 9.08 7.17 8.20
CA ILE A 32 9.64 8.51 8.49
C ILE A 32 11.02 8.66 7.84
N ILE A 33 11.89 7.66 8.01
CA ILE A 33 13.23 7.67 7.42
C ILE A 33 13.13 7.71 5.88
N GLY A 34 12.25 6.89 5.29
CA GLY A 34 12.01 6.86 3.85
C GLY A 34 11.53 8.19 3.29
N ILE A 35 10.54 8.82 3.93
CA ILE A 35 10.03 10.14 3.54
C ILE A 35 11.12 11.19 3.63
N PHE A 36 11.88 11.22 4.73
CA PHE A 36 12.93 12.20 4.95
C PHE A 36 13.98 12.15 3.84
N PHE A 37 14.56 10.97 3.59
CA PHE A 37 15.58 10.82 2.55
C PHE A 37 15.01 11.01 1.14
N MET A 38 13.78 10.57 0.88
CA MET A 38 13.16 10.72 -0.45
C MET A 38 12.92 12.20 -0.74
N THR A 39 12.50 12.97 0.25
CA THR A 39 12.30 14.42 0.11
C THR A 39 13.61 15.15 -0.19
N ILE A 40 14.70 14.78 0.50
CA ILE A 40 16.04 15.33 0.21
C ILE A 40 16.49 14.95 -1.22
N PHE A 41 16.32 13.69 -1.60
CA PHE A 41 16.66 13.21 -2.94
C PHE A 41 15.88 13.96 -4.02
N LEU A 42 14.57 14.15 -3.84
CA LEU A 42 13.72 14.89 -4.78
C LEU A 42 14.11 16.36 -4.87
N LYS A 43 14.45 17.01 -3.75
CA LYS A 43 14.90 18.41 -3.72
C LYS A 43 16.24 18.61 -4.43
N ASN A 44 17.18 17.67 -4.27
CA ASN A 44 18.50 17.74 -4.88
C ASN A 44 18.50 17.27 -6.33
N SER A 45 17.46 16.56 -6.77
CA SER A 45 17.33 16.09 -8.14
C SER A 45 16.89 17.24 -9.05
N GLN A 46 17.76 17.66 -9.98
CA GLN A 46 17.47 18.63 -11.04
C GLN A 46 16.50 18.09 -12.12
N ASN A 47 15.72 17.06 -11.79
CA ASN A 47 14.85 16.38 -12.73
C ASN A 47 13.62 17.24 -13.03
N LYS A 48 13.39 17.51 -14.33
CA LYS A 48 12.13 18.10 -14.83
C LYS A 48 10.93 17.33 -14.27
N LEU A 49 9.86 18.05 -13.90
CA LEU A 49 8.61 17.46 -13.39
C LEU A 49 8.04 16.44 -14.37
N SER A 50 8.39 15.17 -14.16
CA SER A 50 7.83 14.04 -14.89
C SER A 50 6.63 13.49 -14.14
N ILE A 51 5.72 12.84 -14.85
CA ILE A 51 4.53 12.20 -14.27
C ILE A 51 4.94 11.21 -13.18
N THR A 52 6.03 10.47 -13.39
CA THR A 52 6.58 9.55 -12.39
C THR A 52 7.03 10.28 -11.13
N THR A 53 7.70 11.43 -11.28
CA THR A 53 8.15 12.26 -10.15
C THR A 53 6.95 12.81 -9.36
N ILE A 54 5.91 13.26 -10.06
CA ILE A 54 4.67 13.75 -9.45
C ILE A 54 3.96 12.63 -8.68
N SER A 55 3.86 11.43 -9.25
CA SER A 55 3.29 10.28 -8.54
C SER A 55 4.08 9.91 -7.29
N ILE A 56 5.43 9.98 -7.33
CA ILE A 56 6.28 9.75 -6.14
C ILE A 56 6.05 10.83 -5.08
N ILE A 57 5.89 12.11 -5.45
CA ILE A 57 5.58 13.18 -4.49
C ILE A 57 4.22 12.92 -3.82
N ASN A 58 3.20 12.55 -4.60
CA ASN A 58 1.89 12.21 -4.03
C ASN A 58 1.97 11.01 -3.09
N LEU A 59 2.77 9.99 -3.45
CA LEU A 59 3.01 8.83 -2.61
C LEU A 59 3.67 9.21 -1.28
N VAL A 60 4.65 10.12 -1.29
CA VAL A 60 5.25 10.70 -0.07
C VAL A 60 4.19 11.38 0.80
N LEU A 61 3.29 12.16 0.21
CA LEU A 61 2.19 12.81 0.94
C LEU A 61 1.21 11.80 1.55
N VAL A 62 0.85 10.77 0.78
CA VAL A 62 -0.03 9.68 1.24
C VAL A 62 0.60 8.95 2.43
N HIS A 63 1.86 8.52 2.31
CA HIS A 63 2.57 7.88 3.42
C HIS A 63 2.68 8.82 4.62
N GLY A 64 3.06 10.09 4.42
CA GLY A 64 3.17 11.07 5.50
C GLY A 64 1.86 11.27 6.25
N SER A 65 0.74 11.42 5.54
CA SER A 65 -0.58 11.58 6.15
C SER A 65 -1.01 10.34 6.96
N PHE A 66 -0.70 9.14 6.47
CA PHE A 66 -0.98 7.90 7.18
C PHE A 66 -0.12 7.75 8.43
N LEU A 67 1.18 8.06 8.34
CA LEU A 67 2.12 7.94 9.45
C LEU A 67 1.74 8.81 10.65
N PHE A 68 1.03 9.91 10.44
CA PHE A 68 0.46 10.71 11.53
C PHE A 68 -0.60 9.95 12.34
N SER A 69 -1.32 9.01 11.71
CA SER A 69 -2.34 8.19 12.35
C SER A 69 -1.76 6.98 13.09
N VAL A 70 -0.56 6.52 12.70
CA VAL A 70 0.07 5.29 13.22
C VAL A 70 0.33 5.30 14.74
N PRO A 71 0.78 6.39 15.39
CA PRO A 71 0.95 6.43 16.83
C PRO A 71 -0.33 6.11 17.61
N LEU A 72 -1.48 6.62 17.15
CA LEU A 72 -2.78 6.34 17.77
C LEU A 72 -3.19 4.87 17.59
N ILE A 73 -2.86 4.27 16.44
CA ILE A 73 -3.07 2.84 16.19
C ILE A 73 -2.20 1.99 17.12
N MET A 74 -0.94 2.35 17.30
CA MET A 74 -0.03 1.65 18.21
C MET A 74 -0.50 1.73 19.66
N GLU A 75 -0.91 2.91 20.13
CA GLU A 75 -1.44 3.08 21.48
C GLU A 75 -2.68 2.20 21.71
N TYR A 76 -3.58 2.14 20.73
CA TYR A 76 -4.76 1.28 20.78
C TYR A 76 -4.41 -0.19 20.97
N TYR A 77 -3.50 -0.74 20.15
CA TYR A 77 -3.11 -2.14 20.26
C TYR A 77 -2.23 -2.43 21.48
N ALA A 78 -1.46 -1.45 21.98
CA ALA A 78 -0.66 -1.61 23.19
C ALA A 78 -1.50 -1.59 24.47
N THR A 79 -2.57 -0.80 24.51
CA THR A 79 -3.43 -0.64 25.70
C THR A 79 -4.68 -1.50 25.66
N GLY A 80 -4.99 -2.13 24.51
CA GLY A 80 -6.19 -2.93 24.29
C GLY A 80 -7.50 -2.14 24.34
N SER A 81 -7.45 -0.81 24.45
CA SER A 81 -8.63 0.05 24.59
C SER A 81 -8.42 1.42 23.97
N TRP A 82 -9.45 1.93 23.28
CA TRP A 82 -9.45 3.26 22.68
C TRP A 82 -9.82 4.32 23.73
N LYS A 83 -8.89 5.22 24.05
CA LYS A 83 -9.06 6.28 25.06
C LYS A 83 -9.40 7.66 24.47
N HIS A 84 -9.27 7.79 23.15
CA HIS A 84 -9.46 9.06 22.44
C HIS A 84 -10.93 9.29 22.06
N PRO A 85 -11.34 10.52 21.69
CA PRO A 85 -12.67 10.77 21.16
C PRO A 85 -13.04 9.86 19.99
N PHE A 86 -14.34 9.55 19.87
CA PHE A 86 -14.87 8.71 18.81
C PHE A 86 -14.56 9.23 17.40
N ILE A 87 -14.52 10.56 17.23
CA ILE A 87 -14.16 11.19 15.97
C ILE A 87 -12.73 10.83 15.52
N LEU A 88 -11.79 10.71 16.46
CA LEU A 88 -10.41 10.32 16.13
C LEU A 88 -10.34 8.84 15.73
N CYS A 89 -11.09 7.94 16.38
CA CYS A 89 -11.17 6.54 15.96
C CYS A 89 -11.67 6.42 14.50
N LYS A 90 -12.68 7.23 14.16
CA LYS A 90 -13.21 7.30 12.80
C LYS A 90 -12.16 7.78 11.80
N LEU A 91 -11.49 8.89 12.10
CA LEU A 91 -10.48 9.48 11.23
C LEU A 91 -9.29 8.54 11.02
N VAL A 92 -8.79 7.91 12.08
CA VAL A 92 -7.68 6.96 12.01
C VAL A 92 -8.05 5.74 11.17
N SER A 93 -9.28 5.22 11.33
CA SER A 93 -9.71 4.08 10.54
C SER A 93 -9.93 4.39 9.06
N ILE A 94 -10.47 5.58 8.76
CA ILE A 94 -10.57 6.08 7.39
C ILE A 94 -9.18 6.27 6.80
N SER A 95 -8.24 6.85 7.55
CA SER A 95 -6.86 7.08 7.14
C SER A 95 -6.17 5.78 6.70
N LEU A 96 -6.33 4.68 7.45
CA LEU A 96 -5.76 3.38 7.11
C LEU A 96 -6.27 2.81 5.78
N HIS A 97 -7.59 2.81 5.55
CA HIS A 97 -8.15 2.32 4.28
C HIS A 97 -7.84 3.25 3.12
N THR A 98 -7.87 4.56 3.38
CA THR A 98 -7.51 5.60 2.41
C THR A 98 -6.07 5.42 1.95
N HIS A 99 -5.14 5.21 2.88
CA HIS A 99 -3.74 4.91 2.61
C HIS A 99 -3.58 3.66 1.74
N LEU A 100 -4.18 2.54 2.13
CA LEU A 100 -4.16 1.28 1.37
C LEU A 100 -4.51 1.52 -0.10
N TYR A 101 -5.69 2.09 -0.35
CA TYR A 101 -6.15 2.24 -1.72
C TYR A 101 -5.30 3.31 -2.46
N LEU A 102 -4.90 4.42 -1.81
CA LEU A 102 -4.14 5.52 -2.43
C LEU A 102 -2.77 5.03 -2.90
N SER A 103 -2.07 4.31 -2.05
CA SER A 103 -0.79 3.69 -2.40
C SER A 103 -0.94 2.73 -3.58
N PHE A 104 -1.96 1.87 -3.57
CA PHE A 104 -2.22 0.97 -4.71
C PHE A 104 -2.42 1.73 -6.03
N PHE A 105 -3.25 2.76 -6.00
CA PHE A 105 -3.51 3.56 -7.19
C PHE A 105 -2.22 4.21 -7.74
N PHE A 106 -1.42 4.84 -6.88
CA PHE A 106 -0.19 5.48 -7.33
C PHE A 106 0.80 4.45 -7.88
N TYR A 107 0.84 3.24 -7.35
CA TYR A 107 1.62 2.14 -7.93
C TYR A 107 1.13 1.74 -9.31
N VAL A 108 -0.18 1.57 -9.51
CA VAL A 108 -0.75 1.28 -10.82
C VAL A 108 -0.42 2.39 -11.81
N ALA A 109 -0.60 3.65 -11.43
CA ALA A 109 -0.30 4.80 -12.29
C ALA A 109 1.19 4.83 -12.69
N ILE A 110 2.11 4.62 -11.75
CA ILE A 110 3.55 4.57 -12.02
C ILE A 110 3.88 3.43 -12.99
N LEU A 111 3.36 2.22 -12.75
CA LEU A 111 3.62 1.05 -13.58
C LEU A 111 3.06 1.21 -14.99
N VAL A 112 1.83 1.70 -15.14
CA VAL A 112 1.20 1.95 -16.44
C VAL A 112 1.99 2.98 -17.25
N VAL A 113 2.39 4.11 -16.64
CA VAL A 113 3.23 5.12 -17.32
C VAL A 113 4.55 4.48 -17.77
N ARG A 114 5.19 3.68 -16.92
CA ARG A 114 6.45 2.98 -17.27
C ARG A 114 6.27 1.97 -18.41
N PHE A 115 5.16 1.24 -18.44
CA PHE A 115 4.85 0.30 -19.51
C PHE A 115 4.59 1.02 -20.84
N LEU A 116 3.84 2.12 -20.82
CA LEU A 116 3.59 2.93 -22.02
C LEU A 116 4.90 3.48 -22.62
N LEU A 117 5.81 3.96 -21.76
CA LEU A 117 7.13 4.42 -22.19
C LEU A 117 7.98 3.29 -22.80
N PHE A 118 7.91 2.06 -22.26
CA PHE A 118 8.63 0.91 -22.80
C PHE A 118 8.16 0.52 -24.22
N PHE A 119 6.86 0.56 -24.49
CA PHE A 119 6.32 0.26 -25.82
C PHE A 119 6.53 1.36 -26.87
N GLY A 120 7.41 2.34 -26.60
CA GLY A 120 7.81 3.35 -27.58
C GLY A 120 6.72 4.37 -27.93
N ARG A 121 5.59 4.38 -27.20
CA ARG A 121 4.59 5.44 -27.33
C ARG A 121 5.17 6.70 -26.71
N LYS A 122 5.75 7.57 -27.54
CA LYS A 122 6.32 8.85 -27.11
C LYS A 122 5.25 9.68 -26.38
N PRO A 123 5.57 10.31 -25.25
CA PRO A 123 4.67 11.19 -24.52
C PRO A 123 4.57 12.57 -25.19
N ARG A 124 4.31 12.62 -26.51
CA ARG A 124 4.13 13.90 -27.22
C ARG A 124 2.72 14.48 -27.01
N ASP A 125 1.81 13.67 -26.46
CA ASP A 125 0.46 14.06 -26.03
C ASP A 125 0.46 14.44 -24.53
N PHE A 126 1.20 15.49 -24.17
CA PHE A 126 1.36 16.00 -22.79
C PHE A 126 0.04 16.38 -22.07
N TYR A 127 -1.09 16.37 -22.78
CA TYR A 127 -2.45 16.50 -22.22
C TYR A 127 -2.97 15.20 -21.58
N ARG A 128 -2.56 14.03 -22.09
CA ARG A 128 -3.00 12.71 -21.63
C ARG A 128 -2.63 12.36 -20.17
N PRO A 129 -1.48 12.79 -19.62
CA PRO A 129 -1.14 12.61 -18.21
C PRO A 129 -1.96 13.50 -17.27
N LEU A 130 -2.35 14.69 -17.72
CA LEU A 130 -3.26 15.55 -16.98
C LEU A 130 -4.66 14.91 -16.94
N TYR A 131 -5.12 14.34 -18.06
CA TYR A 131 -6.33 13.50 -18.07
C TYR A 131 -6.20 12.24 -17.21
N ALA A 132 -5.03 11.60 -17.16
CA ALA A 132 -4.80 10.46 -16.28
C ALA A 132 -4.76 10.87 -14.80
N PHE A 133 -4.21 12.03 -14.47
CA PHE A 133 -4.21 12.62 -13.13
C PHE A 133 -5.59 13.12 -12.70
N ILE A 134 -6.38 13.68 -13.62
CA ILE A 134 -7.77 14.08 -13.39
C ILE A 134 -8.66 12.85 -13.30
N ALA A 135 -8.54 11.87 -14.21
CA ALA A 135 -9.27 10.61 -14.13
C ALA A 135 -8.91 9.83 -12.87
N SER A 136 -7.65 9.87 -12.47
CA SER A 136 -7.16 9.41 -11.16
C SER A 136 -7.87 10.13 -10.02
N ALA A 137 -7.80 11.46 -9.98
CA ALA A 137 -8.44 12.26 -8.95
C ALA A 137 -9.97 12.02 -8.91
N VAL A 138 -10.60 11.79 -10.04
CA VAL A 138 -12.03 11.45 -10.17
C VAL A 138 -12.31 10.04 -9.67
N VAL A 139 -11.53 9.04 -10.05
CA VAL A 139 -11.62 7.67 -9.48
C VAL A 139 -11.40 7.72 -7.97
N TRP A 140 -10.51 8.60 -7.50
CA TRP A 140 -10.28 8.85 -6.09
C TRP A 140 -11.45 9.51 -5.38
N ILE A 141 -12.03 10.55 -5.96
CA ILE A 141 -13.25 11.16 -5.46
C ILE A 141 -14.37 10.12 -5.45
N VAL A 142 -14.48 9.25 -6.46
CA VAL A 142 -15.46 8.16 -6.52
C VAL A 142 -15.19 7.08 -5.46
N ILE A 143 -13.93 6.73 -5.18
CA ILE A 143 -13.53 5.79 -4.13
C ILE A 143 -13.78 6.39 -2.74
N PHE A 144 -13.39 7.65 -2.53
CA PHE A 144 -13.71 8.40 -1.32
C PHE A 144 -15.22 8.48 -1.14
N VAL A 145 -15.98 8.88 -2.16
CA VAL A 145 -17.46 8.98 -2.14
C VAL A 145 -18.15 7.62 -2.06
N SER A 146 -17.48 6.49 -2.32
CA SER A 146 -18.07 5.15 -2.17
C SER A 146 -17.66 4.43 -0.88
N LEU A 147 -16.49 4.74 -0.33
CA LEU A 147 -16.03 4.27 0.99
C LEU A 147 -16.53 5.17 2.13
N PHE A 148 -16.64 6.49 1.93
CA PHE A 148 -17.10 7.44 2.94
C PHE A 148 -18.53 7.17 3.41
N PRO A 149 -19.55 7.02 2.53
CA PRO A 149 -20.93 6.98 3.00
C PRO A 149 -21.24 5.76 3.89
N PRO A 150 -20.79 4.53 3.59
CA PRO A 150 -20.97 3.40 4.52
C PRO A 150 -20.27 3.63 5.87
N LEU A 151 -19.02 4.14 5.84
CA LEU A 151 -18.23 4.42 7.05
C LEU A 151 -18.65 5.71 7.79
N LEU A 152 -19.38 6.62 7.15
CA LEU A 152 -19.85 7.86 7.78
C LEU A 152 -21.27 7.73 8.31
N VAL A 153 -22.17 7.11 7.53
CA VAL A 153 -23.63 7.09 7.75
C VAL A 153 -24.03 6.00 8.74
N GLU A 154 -23.28 4.91 8.80
CA GLU A 154 -23.62 3.71 9.58
C GLU A 154 -22.78 3.62 10.88
N TYR A 155 -21.56 4.15 10.82
CA TYR A 155 -20.65 4.25 11.95
C TYR A 155 -21.21 5.09 13.11
N GLY A 156 -21.48 4.42 14.23
CA GLY A 156 -21.98 5.06 15.46
C GLY A 156 -23.48 5.32 15.49
N LYS A 157 -24.25 4.88 14.48
CA LYS A 157 -25.72 5.04 14.47
C LYS A 157 -26.45 4.12 15.46
N HIS A 158 -25.80 3.05 15.93
CA HIS A 158 -26.37 2.13 16.91
C HIS A 158 -25.82 2.44 18.31
N GLN A 159 -26.72 2.68 19.28
CA GLN A 159 -26.43 3.02 20.68
C GLN A 159 -25.59 1.98 21.47
N ASN A 160 -25.25 0.82 20.87
CA ASN A 160 -24.61 -0.31 21.54
C ASN A 160 -23.12 -0.51 21.19
N TYR A 161 -22.46 0.43 20.51
CA TYR A 161 -21.02 0.31 20.27
C TYR A 161 -20.24 0.54 21.58
N ASN A 162 -19.44 -0.45 21.96
CA ASN A 162 -18.54 -0.32 23.11
C ASN A 162 -17.48 0.74 22.78
N LYS A 163 -17.56 1.90 23.43
CA LYS A 163 -16.70 3.09 23.17
C LYS A 163 -15.20 2.82 23.29
N THR A 164 -14.83 1.67 23.86
CA THR A 164 -13.47 1.21 24.08
C THR A 164 -12.87 0.42 22.91
N LYS A 165 -13.68 -0.01 21.93
CA LYS A 165 -13.21 -0.81 20.79
C LYS A 165 -13.26 -0.01 19.49
N CYS A 166 -12.09 0.25 18.92
CA CYS A 166 -11.92 0.86 17.61
C CYS A 166 -11.73 -0.25 16.55
N PHE A 167 -12.04 -0.01 15.28
CA PHE A 167 -11.86 -0.96 14.16
C PHE A 167 -12.78 -2.20 14.10
N GLN A 168 -13.75 -2.37 15.00
CA GLN A 168 -14.74 -3.45 14.89
C GLN A 168 -15.90 -3.08 13.94
N PHE A 169 -15.73 -3.35 12.65
CA PHE A 169 -16.71 -3.04 11.58
C PHE A 169 -17.80 -4.12 11.38
N GLN A 170 -17.96 -5.01 12.35
CA GLN A 170 -18.69 -6.28 12.19
C GLN A 170 -20.21 -6.10 12.00
N ALA A 171 -20.78 -4.99 12.49
CA ALA A 171 -22.21 -4.72 12.37
C ALA A 171 -22.64 -4.23 10.97
N GLU A 172 -21.72 -3.62 10.22
CA GLU A 172 -22.00 -3.01 8.90
C GLU A 172 -22.07 -4.05 7.77
N PHE A 173 -21.42 -5.21 7.96
CA PHE A 173 -21.48 -6.34 7.01
C PHE A 173 -22.82 -7.10 7.03
N LYS A 174 -23.81 -6.66 7.80
CA LYS A 174 -25.16 -7.25 7.80
C LYS A 174 -25.96 -6.90 6.54
N ARG A 175 -25.57 -5.86 5.80
CA ARG A 175 -26.24 -5.46 4.56
C ARG A 175 -25.63 -6.18 3.36
N GLY A 176 -26.44 -6.93 2.63
CA GLY A 176 -26.00 -7.67 1.44
C GLY A 176 -25.30 -6.80 0.39
N PHE A 177 -25.72 -5.55 0.23
CA PHE A 177 -25.06 -4.60 -0.68
C PHE A 177 -23.60 -4.27 -0.28
N VAL A 178 -23.31 -4.15 1.02
CA VAL A 178 -21.95 -3.87 1.53
C VAL A 178 -21.01 -5.06 1.25
N ILE A 179 -21.52 -6.28 1.40
CA ILE A 179 -20.79 -7.51 1.04
C ILE A 179 -20.46 -7.53 -0.45
N VAL A 180 -21.46 -7.35 -1.32
CA VAL A 180 -21.28 -7.37 -2.78
C VAL A 180 -20.27 -6.29 -3.20
N PHE A 181 -20.42 -5.07 -2.68
CA PHE A 181 -19.51 -3.98 -2.99
C PHE A 181 -18.07 -4.27 -2.56
N ASN A 182 -17.86 -4.81 -1.35
CA ASN A 182 -16.52 -5.18 -0.90
C ASN A 182 -15.89 -6.27 -1.78
N MET A 183 -16.68 -7.27 -2.17
CA MET A 183 -16.23 -8.34 -3.08
C MET A 183 -15.83 -7.81 -4.46
N VAL A 184 -16.60 -6.88 -5.02
CA VAL A 184 -16.27 -6.25 -6.31
C VAL A 184 -14.94 -5.49 -6.22
N ILE A 185 -14.73 -4.70 -5.15
CA ILE A 185 -13.46 -3.99 -4.95
C ILE A 185 -12.29 -4.96 -4.84
N VAL A 186 -12.43 -6.01 -4.03
CA VAL A 186 -11.38 -7.01 -3.82
C VAL A 186 -11.07 -7.75 -5.13
N ALA A 187 -12.09 -8.14 -5.89
CA ALA A 187 -11.92 -8.78 -7.19
C ALA A 187 -11.21 -7.86 -8.19
N ALA A 188 -11.60 -6.57 -8.25
CA ALA A 188 -10.94 -5.59 -9.09
C ALA A 188 -9.47 -5.39 -8.70
N PHE A 189 -9.17 -5.32 -7.40
CA PHE A 189 -7.81 -5.20 -6.89
C PHE A 189 -6.92 -6.38 -7.34
N ILE A 190 -7.41 -7.60 -7.17
CA ILE A 190 -6.69 -8.83 -7.55
C ILE A 190 -6.50 -8.87 -9.06
N LEU A 191 -7.54 -8.60 -9.85
CA LEU A 191 -7.47 -8.60 -11.31
C LEU A 191 -6.43 -7.59 -11.82
N VAL A 192 -6.48 -6.34 -11.35
CA VAL A 192 -5.52 -5.30 -11.75
C VAL A 192 -4.10 -5.70 -11.35
N SER A 193 -3.90 -6.22 -10.14
CA SER A 193 -2.59 -6.67 -9.67
C SER A 193 -2.03 -7.79 -10.55
N LEU A 194 -2.83 -8.79 -10.89
CA LEU A 194 -2.44 -9.89 -11.78
C LEU A 194 -2.09 -9.39 -13.19
N LEU A 195 -2.90 -8.48 -13.76
CA LEU A 195 -2.61 -7.89 -15.07
C LEU A 195 -1.27 -7.13 -15.07
N LEU A 196 -0.99 -6.34 -14.04
CA LEU A 196 0.29 -5.63 -13.90
C LEU A 196 1.48 -6.59 -13.82
N VAL A 197 1.35 -7.68 -13.06
CA VAL A 197 2.37 -8.74 -12.95
C VAL A 197 2.62 -9.40 -14.31
N LEU A 198 1.55 -9.79 -15.03
CA LEU A 198 1.66 -10.45 -16.33
C LEU A 198 2.34 -9.54 -17.36
N VAL A 199 1.97 -8.26 -17.40
CA VAL A 199 2.61 -7.28 -18.29
C VAL A 199 4.09 -7.09 -17.91
N GLN A 200 4.41 -7.01 -16.62
CA GLN A 200 5.80 -6.89 -16.16
C GLN A 200 6.64 -8.12 -16.55
N ILE A 201 6.11 -9.33 -16.38
CA ILE A 201 6.78 -10.58 -16.78
C ILE A 201 7.00 -10.58 -18.29
N PHE A 202 5.98 -10.26 -19.09
CA PHE A 202 6.10 -10.16 -20.54
C PHE A 202 7.20 -9.18 -20.97
N ILE A 203 7.23 -7.98 -20.38
CA ILE A 203 8.26 -6.98 -20.66
C ILE A 203 9.64 -7.52 -20.27
N LEU A 204 9.79 -8.12 -19.09
CA LEU A 204 11.05 -8.68 -18.63
C LEU A 204 11.55 -9.79 -19.56
N THR A 205 10.68 -10.71 -19.96
CA THR A 205 11.00 -11.77 -20.92
C THR A 205 11.42 -11.18 -22.27
N LYS A 206 10.72 -10.16 -22.78
CA LYS A 206 11.11 -9.47 -24.03
C LYS A 206 12.50 -8.83 -23.91
N VAL A 207 12.80 -8.17 -22.80
CA VAL A 207 14.11 -7.54 -22.56
C VAL A 207 15.22 -8.59 -22.48
N ILE A 208 14.99 -9.70 -21.77
CA ILE A 208 15.95 -10.81 -21.63
C ILE A 208 16.22 -11.47 -22.98
N ILE A 209 15.18 -11.81 -23.74
CA ILE A 209 15.31 -12.46 -25.05
C ILE A 209 15.96 -11.52 -26.08
N SER A 210 15.67 -10.21 -26.00
CA SER A 210 16.19 -9.23 -26.96
C SER A 210 17.71 -9.04 -26.88
N ASN A 211 18.41 -9.67 -25.92
CA ASN A 211 19.86 -9.76 -25.65
C ASN A 211 20.83 -9.12 -26.67
N LYS A 212 20.66 -7.84 -26.97
CA LYS A 212 21.60 -7.04 -27.75
C LYS A 212 22.54 -6.40 -26.76
N THR A 213 23.83 -6.59 -26.98
CA THR A 213 25.03 -6.06 -26.31
C THR A 213 25.09 -4.52 -26.21
N ASN A 214 23.97 -3.83 -26.30
CA ASN A 214 23.83 -2.39 -26.26
C ASN A 214 23.60 -1.88 -24.84
N LEU A 215 24.31 -0.81 -24.48
CA LEU A 215 24.13 -0.03 -23.25
C LEU A 215 22.66 0.34 -22.97
N ARG A 216 21.85 0.51 -24.04
CA ARG A 216 20.40 0.77 -23.97
C ARG A 216 19.60 -0.39 -23.36
N SER A 217 19.92 -1.64 -23.69
CA SER A 217 19.30 -2.83 -23.08
C SER A 217 19.60 -2.89 -21.58
N ARG A 218 20.83 -2.56 -21.17
CA ARG A 218 21.21 -2.46 -19.75
C ARG A 218 20.46 -1.33 -19.03
N GLN A 219 20.27 -0.17 -19.65
CA GLN A 219 19.49 0.94 -19.07
C GLN A 219 17.99 0.59 -18.97
N GLU A 220 17.43 -0.08 -19.97
CA GLU A 220 16.03 -0.53 -19.96
C GLU A 220 15.83 -1.64 -18.90
N PHE A 221 16.74 -2.61 -18.80
CA PHE A 221 16.74 -3.61 -17.72
C PHE A 221 16.82 -2.95 -16.33
N ARG A 222 17.69 -1.94 -16.15
CA ARG A 222 17.79 -1.15 -14.92
C ARG A 222 16.49 -0.41 -14.60
N ALA A 223 15.79 0.13 -15.60
CA ALA A 223 14.49 0.78 -15.42
C ALA A 223 13.40 -0.22 -15.02
N GLN A 224 13.39 -1.42 -15.61
CA GLN A 224 12.43 -2.49 -15.27
C GLN A 224 12.66 -3.06 -13.86
N LEU A 225 13.90 -3.06 -13.38
CA LEU A 225 14.21 -3.51 -12.01
C LEU A 225 13.58 -2.60 -10.93
N LYS A 226 13.35 -1.32 -11.22
CA LYS A 226 12.61 -0.41 -10.33
C LYS A 226 11.12 -0.75 -10.28
N ASN A 227 10.54 -1.12 -11.42
CA ASN A 227 9.14 -1.55 -11.51
C ASN A 227 8.91 -2.85 -10.72
N LEU A 228 9.89 -3.76 -10.72
CA LEU A 228 9.82 -4.99 -9.94
C LEU A 228 9.62 -4.72 -8.45
N SER A 229 10.20 -3.64 -7.91
CA SER A 229 10.00 -3.27 -6.50
C SER A 229 8.53 -3.02 -6.17
N PHE A 230 7.83 -2.24 -7.00
CA PHE A 230 6.40 -1.97 -6.80
C PHE A 230 5.56 -3.24 -6.95
N ILE A 231 5.88 -4.10 -7.91
CA ILE A 231 5.20 -5.39 -8.11
C ILE A 231 5.39 -6.30 -6.89
N MET A 232 6.61 -6.41 -6.36
CA MET A 232 6.87 -7.21 -5.16
C MET A 232 6.07 -6.71 -3.96
N ILE A 233 5.93 -5.40 -3.80
CA ILE A 233 5.11 -4.80 -2.74
C ILE A 233 3.63 -5.13 -2.94
N LEU A 234 3.10 -5.06 -4.16
CA LEU A 234 1.73 -5.48 -4.45
C LEU A 234 1.47 -6.93 -4.06
N ILE A 235 2.40 -7.83 -4.38
CA ILE A 235 2.27 -9.26 -4.10
C ILE A 235 2.43 -9.57 -2.61
N ILE A 236 3.43 -8.99 -1.93
CA ILE A 236 3.75 -9.33 -0.55
C ILE A 236 2.86 -8.57 0.44
N CYS A 237 2.62 -7.28 0.20
CA CYS A 237 1.93 -6.42 1.17
C CYS A 237 0.42 -6.40 0.94
N PHE A 238 -0.05 -6.36 -0.31
CA PHE A 238 -1.47 -6.11 -0.60
C PHE A 238 -2.29 -7.37 -0.90
N LEU A 239 -1.74 -8.28 -1.70
CA LEU A 239 -2.46 -9.46 -2.15
C LEU A 239 -2.91 -10.40 -1.01
N PRO A 240 -2.12 -10.66 0.05
CA PRO A 240 -2.53 -11.56 1.13
C PRO A 240 -3.75 -11.04 1.87
N TYR A 241 -3.80 -9.72 2.13
CA TYR A 241 -4.94 -9.06 2.73
C TYR A 241 -6.20 -9.20 1.89
N HIS A 242 -6.12 -8.91 0.59
CA HIS A 242 -7.28 -8.95 -0.30
C HIS A 242 -7.82 -10.39 -0.45
N ILE A 243 -6.94 -11.40 -0.55
CA ILE A 243 -7.36 -12.80 -0.56
C ILE A 243 -8.05 -13.18 0.76
N PHE A 244 -7.45 -12.82 1.89
CA PHE A 244 -8.02 -13.11 3.21
C PHE A 244 -9.35 -12.37 3.42
N ARG A 245 -9.50 -11.15 2.89
CA ARG A 245 -10.71 -10.34 2.99
C ARG A 245 -11.93 -11.03 2.38
N ILE A 246 -11.76 -11.78 1.28
CA ILE A 246 -12.84 -12.60 0.69
C ILE A 246 -13.34 -13.62 1.72
N HIS A 247 -12.40 -14.33 2.35
CA HIS A 247 -12.71 -15.32 3.37
C HIS A 247 -13.37 -14.68 4.61
N TYR A 248 -12.82 -13.56 5.07
CA TYR A 248 -13.32 -12.79 6.21
C TYR A 248 -14.77 -12.36 6.03
N VAL A 249 -15.09 -11.72 4.90
CA VAL A 249 -16.44 -11.21 4.61
C VAL A 249 -17.46 -12.35 4.54
N ASN A 250 -17.10 -13.46 3.88
CA ASN A 250 -17.98 -14.63 3.77
C ASN A 250 -18.26 -15.29 5.13
N LYS A 251 -17.25 -15.40 6.00
CA LYS A 251 -17.38 -16.06 7.30
C LYS A 251 -18.12 -15.19 8.32
N ILE A 252 -17.89 -13.89 8.34
CA ILE A 252 -18.58 -12.98 9.27
C ILE A 252 -20.04 -12.76 8.91
N ALA A 253 -20.40 -12.85 7.62
CA ALA A 253 -21.80 -12.87 7.21
C ALA A 253 -22.59 -14.03 7.87
N VAL A 254 -21.92 -15.15 8.20
CA VAL A 254 -22.52 -16.33 8.82
C VAL A 254 -22.34 -16.31 10.35
N ASN A 255 -21.13 -16.05 10.84
CA ASN A 255 -20.75 -16.08 12.26
C ASN A 255 -20.13 -14.75 12.71
N PRO A 256 -20.93 -13.78 13.16
CA PRO A 256 -20.48 -12.42 13.47
C PRO A 256 -19.82 -12.28 14.86
N THR A 257 -19.52 -13.36 15.58
CA THR A 257 -18.90 -13.31 16.91
C THR A 257 -17.48 -13.88 16.95
N ASP A 258 -16.91 -14.27 15.80
CA ASP A 258 -15.55 -14.81 15.73
C ASP A 258 -14.49 -13.69 15.90
N THR A 259 -14.00 -13.56 17.14
CA THR A 259 -12.97 -12.60 17.51
C THR A 259 -11.60 -12.94 16.92
N GLY A 260 -11.30 -14.24 16.73
CA GLY A 260 -10.02 -14.69 16.17
C GLY A 260 -9.90 -14.34 14.68
N LEU A 261 -10.99 -14.41 13.94
CA LEU A 261 -11.02 -14.01 12.54
C LEU A 261 -10.81 -12.50 12.34
N SER A 262 -11.34 -11.69 13.26
CA SER A 262 -11.14 -10.23 13.27
C SER A 262 -9.68 -9.85 13.56
N GLN A 263 -9.03 -10.51 14.52
CA GLN A 263 -7.61 -10.32 14.80
C GLN A 263 -6.73 -10.66 13.59
N LYS A 264 -7.01 -11.77 12.90
CA LYS A 264 -6.27 -12.14 11.68
C LYS A 264 -6.43 -11.10 10.58
N ASN A 265 -7.64 -10.58 10.37
CA ASN A 265 -7.89 -9.51 9.40
C ASN A 265 -7.04 -8.27 9.70
N ASP A 266 -6.97 -7.87 10.97
CA ASP A 266 -6.17 -6.72 11.40
C ASP A 266 -4.67 -6.95 11.16
N ILE A 267 -4.17 -8.17 11.40
CA ILE A 267 -2.78 -8.53 11.09
C ILE A 267 -2.51 -8.42 9.60
N TYR A 268 -3.35 -9.03 8.75
CA TYR A 268 -3.19 -8.91 7.30
C TYR A 268 -3.30 -7.47 6.81
N LEU A 269 -4.18 -6.67 7.41
CA LEU A 269 -4.29 -5.25 7.09
C LEU A 269 -3.03 -4.48 7.49
N SER A 270 -2.44 -4.77 8.66
CA SER A 270 -1.18 -4.14 9.09
C SER A 270 0.00 -4.48 8.16
N ILE A 271 0.05 -5.69 7.58
CA ILE A 271 1.08 -6.05 6.59
C ILE A 271 1.05 -5.12 5.37
N THR A 272 -0.13 -4.62 4.97
CA THR A 272 -0.25 -3.66 3.86
C THR A 272 0.51 -2.35 4.13
N THR A 273 0.67 -1.97 5.40
CA THR A 273 1.32 -0.71 5.79
C THR A 273 2.82 -0.76 5.65
N LEU A 274 3.41 -1.96 5.56
CA LEU A 274 4.83 -2.13 5.23
C LEU A 274 5.19 -1.57 3.85
N CYS A 275 4.20 -1.27 3.00
CA CYS A 275 4.43 -0.53 1.76
C CYS A 275 5.08 0.84 1.98
N CYS A 276 4.97 1.46 3.17
CA CYS A 276 5.69 2.70 3.51
C CYS A 276 7.24 2.56 3.46
N LEU A 277 7.77 1.33 3.44
CA LEU A 277 9.20 1.07 3.27
C LEU A 277 9.65 1.15 1.80
N ASP A 278 8.72 1.31 0.86
CA ASP A 278 9.01 1.43 -0.56
C ASP A 278 9.96 2.58 -0.89
N LEU A 279 9.81 3.73 -0.22
CA LEU A 279 10.66 4.90 -0.40
C LEU A 279 12.12 4.58 -0.05
N LEU A 280 12.36 3.85 1.04
CA LEU A 280 13.69 3.34 1.39
C LEU A 280 14.21 2.39 0.33
N THR A 281 13.36 1.50 -0.16
CA THR A 281 13.72 0.51 -1.18
C THR A 281 14.11 1.19 -2.50
N LEU A 282 13.41 2.26 -2.87
CA LEU A 282 13.69 3.10 -4.05
C LEU A 282 14.99 3.87 -3.89
N LEU A 283 15.25 4.43 -2.70
CA LEU A 283 16.47 5.16 -2.38
C LEU A 283 17.69 4.25 -2.36
N ALA A 284 17.60 3.12 -1.66
CA ALA A 284 18.66 2.11 -1.61
C ALA A 284 19.04 1.69 -3.03
N ARG A 285 18.06 1.45 -3.91
CA ARG A 285 18.33 1.16 -5.32
C ARG A 285 18.80 2.36 -6.14
N GLY A 286 18.59 3.59 -5.70
CA GLY A 286 19.19 4.80 -6.27
C GLY A 286 20.68 4.92 -5.92
N TYR A 287 21.03 4.69 -4.65
CA TYR A 287 22.39 4.82 -4.11
C TYR A 287 23.28 3.61 -4.42
N LEU A 288 22.79 2.38 -4.25
CA LEU A 288 23.53 1.15 -4.55
C LEU A 288 23.93 1.03 -6.04
N TRP A 289 23.27 1.81 -6.90
CA TRP A 289 23.51 1.85 -8.35
C TRP A 289 24.34 3.05 -8.83
N LEU A 290 24.68 4.01 -7.95
CA LEU A 290 25.75 4.98 -8.20
C LEU A 290 27.13 4.32 -8.05
N ILE A 291 27.25 3.30 -7.19
CA ILE A 291 28.51 2.60 -6.91
C ILE A 291 29.11 1.94 -8.17
N PRO A 292 28.36 1.21 -9.02
CA PRO A 292 28.91 0.66 -10.27
C PRO A 292 29.25 1.74 -11.30
N SER A 293 28.51 2.86 -11.34
CA SER A 293 28.79 3.96 -12.28
C SER A 293 30.07 4.72 -11.93
N ILE A 294 30.41 4.78 -10.63
CA ILE A 294 31.68 5.35 -10.15
C ILE A 294 32.81 4.35 -10.40
N VAL A 295 32.61 3.06 -10.13
CA VAL A 295 33.62 2.02 -10.38
C VAL A 295 33.94 1.86 -11.87
N ASP A 296 32.95 1.96 -12.76
CA ASP A 296 33.16 1.94 -14.22
C ASP A 296 33.88 3.22 -14.71
N GLN A 297 33.62 4.38 -14.09
CA GLN A 297 34.39 5.61 -14.38
C GLN A 297 35.83 5.53 -13.88
N PHE A 298 36.08 4.95 -12.71
CA PHE A 298 37.45 4.73 -12.20
C PHE A 298 38.25 3.73 -13.04
N LYS A 299 37.60 2.70 -13.61
CA LYS A 299 38.26 1.77 -14.54
C LYS A 299 38.67 2.42 -15.87
N CYS A 300 37.92 3.41 -16.37
CA CYS A 300 38.31 4.17 -17.56
C CYS A 300 39.45 5.16 -17.29
N ILE A 301 39.60 5.66 -16.07
CA ILE A 301 40.69 6.57 -15.70
C ILE A 301 42.01 5.83 -15.43
N SER A 302 41.94 4.55 -15.02
CA SER A 302 43.10 3.70 -14.77
C SER A 302 43.69 3.01 -16.01
N SER A 303 43.07 3.15 -17.19
CA SER A 303 43.52 2.53 -18.45
C SER A 303 44.18 3.52 -19.42
N HIS A 304 44.52 4.72 -18.95
CA HIS A 304 45.30 5.74 -19.66
C HIS A 304 46.52 6.12 -18.81
#